data_AF-A0A3B9ELD6-F1
#
_entry.id   AF-A0A3B9ELD6-F1
#
_cell.length_a   1.000
_cell.length_b   1.000
_cell.length_c   1.000
_cell.angle_alpha   90.00
_cell.angle_beta   90.00
_cell.angle_gamma   90.00
#
_symmetry.space_group_name_H-M   'P 1'
#
loop_
_entity.id
_entity.type
_entity.pdbx_description
1 polymer ?
#
loop_
_entity_poly.entity_id
_entity_poly.type
_entity_poly.pdbx_seq_one_letter_code
_entity_poly.pdbx_strand_id
1 'polypeptide(L)'
;MNTTAAVIAHPAAVIVHDLGQAMRVLAAAERTGRPVRLCSPPAAGTYLGPAVFKSMIDQARARHPAAQADSCLDCGDEAGTALAALRHGVEAISLTAPPDVLEKIADMARQSGTATLPPPSQALDMAQGPTDEKLADWLLEGTHDG
;
A
#
# COMPACT_ATOMS: atom_id res chain seq x y z
N MET A 1 -29.14 14.59 -16.90
CA MET A 1 -28.64 13.23 -16.64
C MET A 1 -27.34 13.42 -15.87
N ASN A 2 -27.36 13.12 -14.57
CA ASN A 2 -26.28 13.44 -13.64
C ASN A 2 -25.16 12.39 -13.78
N THR A 3 -23.95 12.81 -14.15
CA THR A 3 -22.76 11.94 -14.14
C THR A 3 -22.35 11.71 -12.70
N THR A 4 -22.71 10.55 -12.13
CA THR A 4 -22.12 10.08 -10.87
C THR A 4 -20.66 9.74 -11.16
N ALA A 5 -19.73 10.60 -10.75
CA ALA A 5 -18.35 10.19 -10.57
C ALA A 5 -18.40 9.02 -9.58
N ALA A 6 -18.07 7.81 -10.04
CA ALA A 6 -17.86 6.71 -9.13
C ALA A 6 -16.78 7.15 -8.15
N VAL A 7 -17.12 7.28 -6.87
CA VAL A 7 -16.13 7.35 -5.81
C VAL A 7 -15.34 6.06 -5.96
N ILE A 8 -14.07 6.16 -6.39
CA ILE A 8 -13.21 5.01 -6.53
C ILE A 8 -12.94 4.55 -5.10
N ALA A 9 -13.75 3.61 -4.61
CA ALA A 9 -13.58 3.01 -3.30
C ALA A 9 -12.19 2.38 -3.26
N HIS A 10 -11.30 2.91 -2.44
CA HIS A 10 -9.96 2.36 -2.26
C HIS A 10 -10.02 1.13 -1.35
N PRO A 11 -9.22 0.09 -1.60
CA PRO A 11 -9.18 -1.07 -0.71
C PRO A 11 -8.79 -0.67 0.72
N ALA A 12 -9.24 -1.46 1.70
CA ALA A 12 -8.90 -1.26 3.11
C ALA A 12 -7.37 -1.26 3.29
N ALA A 13 -6.82 -0.25 3.95
CA ALA A 13 -5.38 -0.14 4.18
C ALA A 13 -4.95 -0.93 5.42
N VAL A 14 -3.88 -1.70 5.29
CA VAL A 14 -3.26 -2.46 6.38
C VAL A 14 -1.75 -2.25 6.36
N ILE A 15 -1.18 -1.81 7.47
CA ILE A 15 0.26 -1.61 7.63
C ILE A 15 0.90 -2.95 8.01
N VAL A 16 1.93 -3.35 7.26
CA VAL A 16 2.70 -4.58 7.47
C VAL A 16 4.19 -4.27 7.60
N HIS A 17 4.84 -4.90 8.58
CA HIS A 17 6.25 -4.64 8.92
C HIS A 17 7.19 -5.74 8.43
N ASP A 18 6.65 -6.92 8.15
CA ASP A 18 7.40 -8.10 7.75
C ASP A 18 6.60 -9.03 6.82
N LEU A 19 7.30 -10.02 6.25
CA LEU A 19 6.74 -10.99 5.32
C LEU A 19 5.61 -11.82 5.95
N GLY A 20 5.73 -12.19 7.23
CA GLY A 20 4.72 -12.99 7.92
C GLY A 20 3.41 -12.23 8.08
N GLN A 21 3.49 -10.95 8.41
CA GLN A 21 2.34 -10.06 8.47
C GLN A 21 1.71 -9.87 7.10
N ALA A 22 2.52 -9.63 6.05
CA ALA A 22 2.02 -9.51 4.68
C ALA A 22 1.27 -10.78 4.23
N MET A 23 1.83 -11.96 4.49
CA MET A 23 1.17 -13.23 4.20
C MET A 23 -0.15 -13.40 4.96
N ARG A 24 -0.18 -13.05 6.26
CA ARG A 24 -1.38 -13.15 7.09
C ARG A 24 -2.50 -12.24 6.58
N VAL A 25 -2.16 -11.03 6.12
CA VAL A 25 -3.10 -10.10 5.50
C VAL A 25 -3.63 -10.64 4.17
N LEU A 26 -2.77 -11.15 3.30
CA LEU A 26 -3.21 -11.73 2.02
C LEU A 26 -4.08 -12.98 2.21
N ALA A 27 -3.76 -13.84 3.18
CA ALA A 27 -4.59 -14.98 3.54
C ALA A 27 -6.00 -14.54 3.99
N ALA A 28 -6.09 -13.46 4.77
CA ALA A 28 -7.37 -12.90 5.18
C ALA A 28 -8.15 -12.32 3.98
N ALA A 29 -7.48 -11.60 3.09
CA ALA A 29 -8.08 -11.07 1.86
C ALA A 29 -8.61 -12.17 0.93
N GLU A 30 -7.88 -13.27 0.76
CA GLU A 30 -8.36 -14.46 0.02
C GLU A 30 -9.63 -15.04 0.63
N ARG A 31 -9.63 -15.22 1.96
CA ARG A 31 -10.75 -15.82 2.69
C ARG A 31 -12.01 -14.94 2.65
N THR A 32 -11.85 -13.63 2.75
CA THR A 32 -13.00 -12.69 2.74
C THR A 32 -13.41 -12.29 1.33
N GLY A 33 -12.57 -12.54 0.32
CA GLY A 33 -12.79 -12.07 -1.05
C GLY A 33 -12.75 -10.54 -1.18
N ARG A 34 -12.15 -9.85 -0.21
CA ARG A 34 -12.09 -8.38 -0.16
C ARG A 34 -10.72 -7.87 -0.59
N PRO A 35 -10.65 -6.81 -1.40
CA PRO A 35 -9.38 -6.23 -1.80
C PRO A 35 -8.71 -5.49 -0.63
N VAL A 36 -7.37 -5.54 -0.56
CA VAL A 36 -6.58 -4.92 0.51
C VAL A 36 -5.39 -4.13 -0.04
N ARG A 37 -5.04 -3.02 0.61
CA ARG A 37 -3.79 -2.30 0.37
C ARG A 37 -2.78 -2.63 1.45
N LEU A 38 -1.66 -3.22 1.07
CA LEU A 38 -0.53 -3.42 1.97
C LEU A 38 0.34 -2.17 1.99
N CYS A 39 0.26 -1.42 3.08
CA CYS A 39 1.11 -0.26 3.31
C CYS A 39 2.36 -0.66 4.09
N SER A 40 3.49 -0.03 3.79
CA SER A 40 4.62 -0.07 4.71
C SER A 40 4.34 0.81 5.95
N PRO A 41 5.14 0.67 7.02
CA PRO A 41 5.15 1.66 8.09
C PRO A 41 5.58 3.04 7.58
N PRO A 42 5.29 4.12 8.33
CA PRO A 42 5.74 5.47 7.98
C PRO A 42 7.25 5.53 7.73
N ALA A 43 7.65 6.22 6.66
CA ALA A 43 9.03 6.39 6.21
C ALA A 43 9.83 5.10 5.97
N ALA A 44 9.16 3.93 5.85
CA ALA A 44 9.86 2.65 5.68
C ALA A 44 10.77 2.59 4.46
N GLY A 45 10.47 3.32 3.39
CA GLY A 45 11.35 3.42 2.23
C GLY A 45 12.77 3.89 2.60
N THR A 46 12.91 4.70 3.64
CA THR A 46 14.20 5.30 4.05
C THR A 46 15.12 4.33 4.80
N TYR A 47 14.56 3.37 5.55
CA TYR A 47 15.34 2.42 6.36
C TYR A 47 15.23 0.95 5.89
N LEU A 48 14.09 0.54 5.35
CA LEU A 48 13.89 -0.80 4.78
C LEU A 48 14.44 -0.85 3.35
N GLY A 49 14.25 0.24 2.61
CA GLY A 49 14.63 0.34 1.20
C GLY A 49 13.55 -0.23 0.25
N PRO A 50 13.33 0.40 -0.92
CA PRO A 50 12.26 -0.02 -1.82
C PRO A 50 12.41 -1.44 -2.39
N ALA A 51 13.64 -1.88 -2.65
CA ALA A 51 13.91 -3.23 -3.16
C ALA A 51 13.48 -4.32 -2.18
N VAL A 52 13.71 -4.10 -0.88
CA VAL A 52 13.35 -5.06 0.17
C VAL A 52 11.84 -5.11 0.34
N PHE A 53 11.17 -3.95 0.37
CA PHE A 53 9.71 -3.90 0.42
C PHE A 53 9.08 -4.63 -0.77
N LYS A 54 9.54 -4.36 -1.99
CA LYS A 54 9.06 -5.06 -3.19
C LYS A 54 9.23 -6.57 -3.09
N SER A 55 10.42 -7.03 -2.72
CA SER A 55 10.70 -8.46 -2.56
C SER A 55 9.79 -9.13 -1.53
N MET A 56 9.50 -8.44 -0.42
CA MET A 56 8.58 -8.92 0.60
C MET A 56 7.15 -9.08 0.06
N ILE A 57 6.63 -8.08 -0.67
CA ILE A 57 5.29 -8.13 -1.27
C ILE A 57 5.21 -9.22 -2.34
N ASP A 58 6.21 -9.32 -3.22
CA ASP A 58 6.26 -10.33 -4.28
C ASP A 58 6.25 -11.75 -3.70
N GLN A 59 7.01 -12.00 -2.62
CA GLN A 59 7.02 -13.28 -1.91
C GLN A 59 5.67 -13.60 -1.26
N ALA A 60 5.04 -12.61 -0.61
CA ALA A 60 3.72 -12.80 0.00
C ALA A 60 2.65 -13.14 -1.07
N ARG A 61 2.65 -12.42 -2.20
CA ARG A 61 1.73 -12.66 -3.33
C ARG A 61 1.95 -14.02 -3.97
N ALA A 62 3.19 -14.48 -4.11
CA ALA A 62 3.48 -15.81 -4.63
C ALA A 62 2.86 -16.92 -3.77
N ARG A 63 2.68 -16.68 -2.46
CA ARG A 63 2.05 -17.62 -1.54
C ARG A 63 0.52 -17.54 -1.52
N HIS A 64 -0.03 -16.38 -1.89
CA HIS A 64 -1.45 -16.05 -1.88
C HIS A 64 -1.88 -15.42 -3.22
N PRO A 65 -1.82 -16.18 -4.33
CA PRO A 65 -2.05 -15.64 -5.67
C PRO A 65 -3.52 -15.29 -5.96
N ALA A 66 -4.48 -15.74 -5.14
CA ALA A 66 -5.89 -15.40 -5.30
C ALA A 66 -6.26 -14.11 -4.56
N ALA A 67 -5.36 -13.57 -3.72
CA ALA A 67 -5.59 -12.34 -2.99
C ALA A 67 -5.68 -11.15 -3.94
N GLN A 68 -6.78 -10.39 -3.86
CA GLN A 68 -6.86 -9.09 -4.51
C GLN A 68 -6.13 -8.08 -3.62
N ALA A 69 -4.96 -7.62 -4.05
CA ALA A 69 -4.20 -6.67 -3.28
C ALA A 69 -3.46 -5.67 -4.16
N ASP A 70 -3.26 -4.47 -3.64
CA ASP A 70 -2.25 -3.49 -4.08
C ASP A 70 -1.25 -3.23 -2.94
N SER A 71 -0.16 -2.51 -3.22
CA SER A 71 0.87 -2.19 -2.23
C SER A 71 1.38 -0.76 -2.35
N CYS A 72 1.63 -0.13 -1.21
CA CYS A 72 2.12 1.25 -1.12
C CYS A 72 3.34 1.34 -0.19
N LEU A 73 4.44 1.87 -0.70
CA LEU A 73 5.63 2.17 0.09
C LEU A 73 5.64 3.63 0.53
N ASP A 74 5.70 3.86 1.84
CA ASP A 74 5.90 5.19 2.40
C ASP A 74 7.36 5.61 2.30
N CYS A 75 7.62 6.61 1.45
CA CYS A 75 8.94 7.15 1.18
C CYS A 75 9.33 8.29 2.13
N GLY A 76 8.50 8.62 3.13
CA GLY A 76 8.71 9.73 4.04
C GLY A 76 8.78 11.06 3.29
N ASP A 77 9.83 11.83 3.53
CA ASP A 77 10.15 13.11 2.87
C ASP A 77 11.35 13.02 1.92
N GLU A 78 11.82 11.81 1.62
CA GLU A 78 13.02 11.56 0.82
C GLU A 78 12.68 11.30 -0.66
N ALA A 79 12.77 12.35 -1.50
CA ALA A 79 12.57 12.23 -2.94
C ALA A 79 13.50 11.18 -3.61
N GLY A 80 14.73 11.02 -3.10
CA GLY A 80 15.66 10.00 -3.58
C GLY A 80 15.15 8.58 -3.38
N THR A 81 14.46 8.33 -2.25
CA THR A 81 13.79 7.07 -1.93
C THR A 81 12.63 6.80 -2.88
N ALA A 82 11.79 7.81 -3.13
CA ALA A 82 10.69 7.71 -4.10
C ALA A 82 11.21 7.33 -5.49
N LEU A 83 12.26 8.02 -5.98
CA LEU A 83 12.89 7.70 -7.27
C LEU A 83 13.48 6.28 -7.30
N ALA A 84 14.06 5.80 -6.19
CA ALA A 84 14.53 4.42 -6.09
C ALA A 84 13.37 3.42 -6.19
N ALA A 85 12.25 3.72 -5.55
CA ALA A 85 11.05 2.90 -5.61
C ALA A 85 10.49 2.78 -7.04
N LEU A 86 10.46 3.88 -7.79
CA LEU A 86 10.08 3.88 -9.21
C LEU A 86 10.98 2.94 -10.03
N ARG A 87 12.31 3.02 -9.84
CA ARG A 87 13.28 2.15 -10.55
C ARG A 87 13.10 0.67 -10.22
N HIS A 88 12.70 0.36 -9.00
CA HIS A 88 12.44 -1.01 -8.58
C HIS A 88 11.05 -1.51 -9.01
N GLY A 89 10.19 -0.65 -9.55
CA GLY A 89 8.84 -1.04 -9.97
C GLY A 89 7.94 -1.41 -8.80
N VAL A 90 7.98 -0.63 -7.71
CA VAL A 90 6.91 -0.71 -6.71
C VAL A 90 5.59 -0.24 -7.33
N GLU A 91 4.49 -0.82 -6.85
CA GLU A 91 3.16 -0.55 -7.39
C GLU A 91 2.68 0.87 -7.07
N ALA A 92 2.85 1.30 -5.82
CA ALA A 92 2.57 2.66 -5.39
C ALA A 92 3.55 3.19 -4.34
N ILE A 93 3.63 4.52 -4.24
CA ILE A 93 4.37 5.24 -3.21
C ILE A 93 3.53 6.33 -2.56
N SER A 94 3.78 6.60 -1.28
CA SER A 94 3.43 7.87 -0.63
C SER A 94 4.69 8.68 -0.36
N LEU A 95 4.60 10.01 -0.50
CA LEU A 95 5.71 10.94 -0.28
C LEU A 95 5.16 12.25 0.29
N THR A 96 5.87 12.80 1.27
CA THR A 96 5.64 14.12 1.82
C THR A 96 6.68 15.08 1.25
N ALA A 97 6.30 15.95 0.32
CA ALA A 97 7.21 16.91 -0.29
C ALA A 97 6.46 18.18 -0.70
N PRO A 98 7.16 19.28 -1.03
CA PRO A 98 6.53 20.45 -1.63
C PRO A 98 5.74 20.11 -2.91
N PRO A 99 4.65 20.83 -3.23
CA PRO A 99 3.76 20.49 -4.35
C PRO A 99 4.47 20.34 -5.70
N ASP A 100 5.47 21.18 -5.97
CA ASP A 100 6.24 21.13 -7.23
C ASP A 100 7.13 19.88 -7.33
N VAL A 101 7.60 19.35 -6.19
CA VAL A 101 8.33 18.08 -6.13
C VAL A 101 7.38 16.90 -6.29
N LEU A 102 6.22 16.95 -5.64
CA LEU A 102 5.18 15.93 -5.77
C LEU A 102 4.69 15.81 -7.22
N GLU A 103 4.45 16.93 -7.90
CA GLU A 103 4.03 16.95 -9.31
C GLU A 103 5.06 16.27 -10.21
N LYS A 104 6.35 16.64 -10.08
CA LYS A 104 7.44 16.01 -10.85
C LYS A 104 7.54 14.50 -10.58
N ILE A 105 7.40 14.08 -9.33
CA ILE A 105 7.48 12.66 -8.96
C ILE A 105 6.26 11.90 -9.47
N ALA A 106 5.06 12.47 -9.38
CA ALA A 106 3.86 11.88 -9.96
C ALA A 106 3.99 11.71 -11.48
N ASP A 107 4.56 12.69 -12.17
CA ASP A 107 4.83 12.61 -13.60
C ASP A 107 5.81 11.47 -13.95
N MET A 108 6.87 11.31 -13.18
CA MET A 108 7.82 10.19 -13.35
C MET A 108 7.20 8.84 -12.99
N ALA A 109 6.37 8.80 -11.95
CA ALA A 109 5.68 7.59 -11.51
C ALA A 109 4.72 7.07 -12.58
N ARG A 110 3.94 7.96 -13.21
CA ARG A 110 3.07 7.60 -14.34
C ARG A 110 3.86 7.02 -15.52
N GLN A 111 5.08 7.51 -15.77
CA GLN A 111 5.95 6.99 -16.84
C GLN A 111 6.55 5.63 -16.48
N SER A 112 6.74 5.32 -15.19
CA SER A 112 7.30 4.04 -14.72
C SER A 112 6.23 2.98 -14.39
N GLY A 113 4.94 3.32 -14.48
CA GLY A 113 3.84 2.42 -14.09
C GLY A 113 3.64 2.32 -12.57
N THR A 114 4.13 3.29 -11.80
CA THR A 114 3.92 3.39 -10.35
C THR A 114 2.87 4.45 -10.05
N ALA A 115 1.98 4.20 -9.09
CA ALA A 115 1.03 5.19 -8.61
C ALA A 115 1.62 6.05 -7.48
N THR A 116 1.24 7.32 -7.41
CA THR A 116 1.43 8.14 -6.20
C THR A 116 0.11 8.18 -5.44
N LEU A 117 0.15 7.80 -4.16
CA LEU A 117 -1.00 7.78 -3.28
C LEU A 117 -0.76 8.69 -2.08
N PRO A 118 -1.79 9.37 -1.56
CA PRO A 118 -1.69 9.98 -0.24
C PRO A 118 -1.51 8.87 0.82
N PRO A 119 -0.90 9.17 1.98
CA PRO A 119 -0.98 8.29 3.14
C PRO A 119 -2.45 7.97 3.44
N PRO A 120 -2.79 6.72 3.81
CA PRO A 120 -4.16 6.37 4.15
C PRO A 120 -4.60 7.16 5.39
N SER A 121 -5.85 7.66 5.38
CA SER A 121 -6.40 8.39 6.54
C SER A 121 -6.61 7.47 7.75
N GLN A 122 -6.90 6.19 7.49
CA GLN A 122 -6.98 5.12 8.48
C GLN A 122 -6.33 3.85 7.95
N ALA A 123 -5.61 3.14 8.81
CA ALA A 123 -5.05 1.83 8.50
C ALA A 123 -5.02 0.95 9.76
N LEU A 124 -5.25 -0.35 9.58
CA LEU A 124 -4.99 -1.33 10.63
C LEU A 124 -3.49 -1.64 10.67
N ASP A 125 -2.86 -1.48 11.83
CA ASP A 125 -1.43 -1.81 11.98
C ASP A 125 -1.23 -3.21 12.56
N MET A 126 -0.57 -4.08 11.81
CA MET A 126 -0.30 -5.47 12.22
C MET A 126 0.71 -5.55 13.37
N ALA A 127 1.55 -4.54 13.61
CA ALA A 127 2.43 -4.49 14.78
C ALA A 127 1.66 -4.34 16.10
N GLN A 128 0.40 -3.88 16.06
CA GLN A 128 -0.48 -3.83 17.23
C GLN A 128 -1.06 -5.20 17.59
N GLY A 129 -0.74 -6.25 16.84
CA GLY A 129 -1.19 -7.62 17.09
C GLY A 129 -2.70 -7.84 16.98
N PRO A 130 -3.39 -7.36 15.93
CA PRO A 130 -4.81 -7.67 15.75
C PRO A 130 -5.04 -9.18 15.60
N THR A 131 -6.18 -9.65 16.08
CA THR A 131 -6.65 -11.03 15.85
C THR A 131 -7.05 -11.22 14.39
N ASP A 132 -7.14 -12.48 13.95
CA ASP A 132 -7.61 -12.81 12.58
C ASP A 132 -9.06 -12.39 12.36
N GLU A 133 -9.87 -12.36 13.42
CA GLU A 133 -11.25 -11.86 13.42
C GLU A 133 -11.27 -10.34 13.19
N LYS A 134 -10.51 -9.57 13.98
CA LYS A 134 -10.42 -8.11 13.81
C LYS A 134 -9.90 -7.72 12.43
N LEU A 135 -8.91 -8.47 11.91
CA LEU A 135 -8.42 -8.27 10.55
C LEU A 135 -9.51 -8.57 9.51
N ALA A 136 -10.29 -9.64 9.68
CA ALA A 136 -11.38 -9.95 8.77
C ALA A 136 -12.48 -8.89 8.78
N ASP A 137 -12.88 -8.44 9.96
CA ASP A 137 -13.89 -7.39 10.14
C ASP A 137 -13.45 -6.09 9.46
N TRP A 138 -12.19 -5.69 9.68
CA TRP A 138 -11.59 -4.52 9.02
C TRP A 138 -11.69 -4.62 7.48
N LEU A 139 -11.39 -5.79 6.90
CA LEU A 139 -11.46 -5.99 5.45
C LEU A 139 -12.91 -6.00 4.92
N LEU A 140 -13.86 -6.48 5.74
CA LEU A 140 -15.29 -6.55 5.39
C LEU A 140 -15.97 -5.17 5.47
N GLU A 141 -15.56 -4.33 6.42
CA GLU A 141 -16.00 -2.93 6.54
C GLU A 141 -15.63 -2.11 5.29
N GLY A 142 -14.47 -2.38 4.69
CA GLY A 142 -14.08 -1.85 3.38
C GLY A 142 -13.26 -0.57 3.43
N THR A 143 -13.62 0.45 2.64
CA THR A 143 -12.86 1.70 2.50
C THR A 143 -13.09 2.61 3.70
N HIS A 144 -12.01 3.01 4.37
CA HIS A 144 -12.05 3.94 5.51
C HIS A 144 -11.56 5.37 5.17
N ASP A 145 -11.54 5.71 3.88
CA ASP A 145 -11.26 7.07 3.42
C ASP A 145 -12.48 7.97 3.66
N GLY A 146 -12.43 8.73 4.75
CA GLY A 146 -13.41 9.76 5.10
C GLY A 146 -13.30 11.03 4.26
#